data_AF-A0A6I3UY71-F1
#
_entry.id   AF-A0A6I3UY71-F1
#
_cell.length_a   1.000
_cell.length_b   1.000
_cell.length_c   1.000
_cell.angle_alpha   90.00
_cell.angle_beta   90.00
_cell.angle_gamma   90.00
#
_symmetry.space_group_name_H-M   'P 1'
#
loop_
_entity.id
_entity.type
_entity.pdbx_description
1 polymer ?
#
loop_
_entity_poly.entity_id
_entity_poly.type
_entity_poly.pdbx_seq_one_letter_code
_entity_poly.pdbx_strand_id
1 'polypeptide(L)'
;MNKKKMILTSLASVAILGAGFVTSQPTFVRAEEAPVASQSKAEKDYDAAVKKSEAAKKAYEEAKKKAEDAQKKYDEDQKKTEDKAKAVKKVDEELQKANLELQKAHVKYQKAQREHNESRGRKKADAKKKLVAALSHIEEVESKQIEAKANFNKEQAKVIPKETELATTKQKAEEAKKEAEVAKKKFEEAAKEVEVAKKEVEAKELEIEKLQDEISTLEQEVATAQHQVDNLKKLLAGVDPDVTEAIEA
;
A
#
# COMPACT_ATOMS: atom_id res chain seq x y z
N MET A 1 3.69 38.73 -10.85
CA MET A 1 3.61 37.82 -12.01
C MET A 1 4.23 36.49 -11.61
N ASN A 2 3.44 35.41 -11.54
CA ASN A 2 3.97 34.06 -11.74
C ASN A 2 2.85 33.18 -12.27
N LYS A 3 3.16 32.48 -13.36
CA LYS A 3 2.21 31.96 -14.34
C LYS A 3 1.68 30.60 -13.87
N LYS A 4 0.40 30.55 -13.50
CA LYS A 4 -0.39 29.32 -13.42
C LYS A 4 -0.70 28.84 -14.84
N LYS A 5 -0.08 27.73 -15.22
CA LYS A 5 -0.47 26.79 -16.28
C LYS A 5 -0.01 25.42 -15.72
N MET A 6 -0.73 24.31 -15.76
CA MET A 6 -1.69 23.88 -16.77
C MET A 6 -2.29 22.54 -16.30
N ILE A 7 -3.62 22.43 -16.35
CA ILE A 7 -4.43 21.28 -16.83
C ILE A 7 -4.41 19.98 -15.98
N LEU A 8 -5.47 19.73 -15.21
CA LEU A 8 -6.77 19.11 -15.59
C LEU A 8 -6.68 17.58 -15.60
N THR A 9 -6.79 16.99 -14.40
CA THR A 9 -7.24 15.62 -14.22
C THR A 9 -8.73 15.54 -14.56
N SER A 10 -9.05 15.15 -15.78
CA SER A 10 -10.38 14.65 -16.13
C SER A 10 -10.28 13.21 -16.61
N LEU A 11 -11.05 12.37 -15.91
CA LEU A 11 -11.49 11.03 -16.29
C LEU A 11 -11.79 10.89 -17.78
N ALA A 12 -11.20 9.88 -18.42
CA ALA A 12 -11.78 9.24 -19.58
C ALA A 12 -11.52 7.73 -19.46
N SER A 13 -12.55 7.02 -18.98
CA SER A 13 -12.71 5.59 -19.17
C SER A 13 -12.69 5.28 -20.66
N VAL A 14 -11.81 4.38 -21.11
CA VAL A 14 -11.95 3.72 -22.42
C VAL A 14 -12.38 2.30 -22.15
N ALA A 15 -13.63 2.03 -22.54
CA ALA A 15 -14.27 0.74 -22.49
C ALA A 15 -13.61 -0.22 -23.48
N ILE A 16 -13.53 -1.47 -23.04
CA ILE A 16 -13.26 -2.66 -23.85
C ILE A 16 -14.37 -2.75 -24.90
N LEU A 17 -14.05 -2.54 -26.18
CA LEU A 17 -14.92 -2.88 -27.30
C LEU A 17 -14.47 -4.23 -27.86
N GLY A 18 -15.28 -5.24 -27.59
CA GLY A 18 -15.08 -6.60 -28.09
C GLY A 18 -15.46 -6.76 -29.56
N ALA A 19 -14.85 -7.80 -30.14
CA ALA A 19 -15.37 -8.72 -31.16
C ALA A 19 -16.03 -8.14 -32.41
N GLY A 20 -15.42 -8.45 -33.57
CA GLY A 20 -16.14 -8.55 -34.84
C GLY A 20 -15.39 -7.98 -36.04
N PHE A 21 -14.31 -8.64 -36.47
CA PHE A 21 -13.90 -8.53 -37.86
C PHE A 21 -13.64 -9.94 -38.42
N VAL A 22 -14.72 -10.51 -38.95
CA VAL A 22 -14.67 -11.63 -39.89
C VAL A 22 -14.37 -11.02 -41.25
N THR A 23 -13.14 -11.16 -41.72
CA THR A 23 -12.84 -11.01 -43.15
C THR A 23 -12.04 -12.20 -43.63
N SER A 24 -12.73 -12.98 -44.45
CA SER A 24 -12.27 -13.80 -45.56
C SER A 24 -10.75 -13.95 -45.74
N GLN A 25 -10.32 -15.21 -45.77
CA GLN A 25 -9.01 -15.69 -46.18
C GLN A 25 -8.57 -15.12 -47.56
N PRO A 26 -7.26 -15.18 -47.84
CA PRO A 26 -6.84 -16.20 -48.78
C PRO A 26 -5.92 -17.22 -48.09
N THR A 27 -6.16 -18.48 -48.43
CA THR A 27 -5.36 -19.64 -48.07
C THR A 27 -3.90 -19.42 -48.40
N PHE A 28 -3.06 -19.24 -47.38
CA PHE A 28 -1.65 -19.60 -47.51
C PHE A 28 -1.59 -21.11 -47.57
N VAL A 29 -1.22 -21.62 -48.75
CA VAL A 29 -0.83 -23.02 -48.95
C VAL A 29 0.38 -23.25 -48.06
N ARG A 30 0.14 -23.79 -46.87
CA ARG A 30 1.17 -24.20 -45.93
C ARG A 30 1.69 -25.53 -46.43
N ALA A 31 2.82 -25.49 -47.13
CA ALA A 31 3.64 -26.67 -47.37
C ALA A 31 3.91 -27.34 -46.02
N GLU A 32 3.76 -28.66 -46.05
CA GLU A 32 3.89 -29.65 -45.00
C GLU A 32 5.19 -29.49 -44.19
N GLU A 33 5.07 -29.66 -42.87
CA GLU A 33 6.14 -29.94 -41.90
C GLU A 33 7.39 -29.02 -41.89
N ALA A 34 7.25 -27.85 -41.26
CA ALA A 34 8.36 -27.23 -40.54
C ALA A 34 7.90 -26.93 -39.10
N PRO A 35 8.71 -27.25 -38.08
CA PRO A 35 8.30 -27.19 -36.69
C PRO A 35 7.88 -25.75 -36.35
N VAL A 36 6.84 -25.65 -35.52
CA VAL A 36 6.38 -24.42 -34.87
C VAL A 36 7.59 -23.53 -34.60
N ALA A 37 7.56 -22.31 -35.17
CA ALA A 37 8.58 -21.29 -35.02
C ALA A 37 9.08 -21.31 -33.57
N SER A 38 10.32 -21.75 -33.38
CA SER A 38 10.96 -21.73 -32.08
C SER A 38 10.99 -20.28 -31.65
N GLN A 39 10.13 -19.89 -30.68
CA GLN A 39 10.14 -18.56 -30.06
C GLN A 39 11.59 -18.07 -29.95
N SER A 40 11.83 -16.85 -30.44
CA SER A 40 13.15 -16.24 -30.44
C SER A 40 13.71 -16.20 -29.02
N LYS A 41 15.04 -16.20 -28.85
CA LYS A 41 15.64 -16.10 -27.51
C LYS A 41 15.13 -14.85 -26.77
N ALA A 42 15.00 -13.73 -27.48
CA ALA A 42 14.47 -12.48 -26.94
C ALA A 42 13.03 -12.62 -26.42
N GLU A 43 12.13 -13.29 -27.16
CA GLU A 43 10.76 -13.55 -26.69
C GLU A 43 10.72 -14.43 -25.44
N LYS A 44 11.57 -15.47 -25.39
CA LYS A 44 11.67 -16.33 -24.20
C LYS A 44 12.20 -15.59 -22.98
N ASP A 45 13.18 -14.71 -23.18
CA ASP A 45 13.77 -13.89 -22.13
C ASP A 45 12.77 -12.83 -21.62
N TYR A 46 11.97 -12.25 -22.52
CA TYR A 46 10.85 -11.37 -22.16
C TYR A 46 9.78 -12.11 -21.34
N ASP A 47 9.31 -13.28 -21.80
CA ASP A 47 8.34 -14.09 -21.05
C ASP A 47 8.86 -14.48 -19.66
N ALA A 48 10.14 -14.80 -19.54
CA ALA A 48 10.78 -15.10 -18.27
C ALA A 48 10.87 -13.86 -17.36
N ALA A 49 11.22 -12.70 -17.91
CA ALA A 49 11.25 -11.43 -17.17
C ALA A 49 9.87 -11.05 -16.66
N VAL A 50 8.81 -11.19 -17.48
CA VAL A 50 7.42 -10.91 -17.09
C VAL A 50 7.01 -11.79 -15.92
N LYS A 51 7.26 -13.10 -15.99
CA LYS A 51 6.97 -14.04 -14.89
C LYS A 51 7.70 -13.67 -13.60
N LYS A 52 8.98 -13.29 -13.68
CA LYS A 52 9.76 -12.82 -12.52
C LYS A 52 9.17 -11.53 -11.92
N SER A 53 8.79 -10.57 -12.76
CA SER A 53 8.19 -9.31 -12.33
C SER A 53 6.84 -9.51 -11.65
N GLU A 54 5.97 -10.38 -12.19
CA GLU A 54 4.70 -10.73 -11.55
C GLU A 54 4.90 -11.40 -10.19
N ALA A 55 5.86 -12.32 -10.08
CA ALA A 55 6.20 -12.96 -8.81
C ALA A 55 6.73 -11.93 -7.80
N ALA A 56 7.62 -11.02 -8.22
CA ALA A 56 8.15 -9.96 -7.39
C ALA A 56 7.05 -8.96 -6.94
N LYS A 57 6.09 -8.66 -7.82
CA LYS A 57 4.92 -7.83 -7.49
C LYS A 57 4.07 -8.45 -6.40
N LYS A 58 3.77 -9.76 -6.52
CA LYS A 58 3.01 -10.50 -5.49
C LYS A 58 3.75 -10.49 -4.15
N ALA A 59 5.05 -10.72 -4.16
CA ALA A 59 5.88 -10.67 -2.95
C ALA A 59 5.89 -9.28 -2.31
N TYR A 60 5.96 -8.21 -3.11
CA TYR A 60 5.86 -6.84 -2.62
C TYR A 60 4.50 -6.52 -1.98
N GLU A 61 3.39 -6.88 -2.63
CA GLU A 61 2.05 -6.65 -2.07
C GLU A 61 1.85 -7.42 -0.76
N GLU A 62 2.33 -8.66 -0.67
CA GLU A 62 2.26 -9.44 0.56
C GLU A 62 3.10 -8.84 1.69
N ALA A 63 4.35 -8.44 1.39
CA ALA A 63 5.23 -7.80 2.37
C ALA A 63 4.67 -6.45 2.83
N LYS A 64 4.12 -5.66 1.91
CA LYS A 64 3.45 -4.38 2.22
C LYS A 64 2.27 -4.59 3.16
N LYS A 65 1.41 -5.58 2.89
CA LYS A 65 0.27 -5.90 3.76
C LYS A 65 0.74 -6.32 5.17
N LYS A 66 1.77 -7.17 5.25
CA LYS A 66 2.38 -7.56 6.55
C LYS A 66 2.91 -6.35 7.31
N ALA A 67 3.56 -5.41 6.63
CA ALA A 67 4.06 -4.18 7.23
C ALA A 67 2.92 -3.29 7.77
N GLU A 68 1.84 -3.14 7.00
CA GLU A 68 0.65 -2.39 7.43
C GLU A 68 -0.01 -3.01 8.65
N ASP A 69 -0.20 -4.34 8.65
CA ASP A 69 -0.85 -5.05 9.76
C ASP A 69 0.01 -5.03 11.03
N ALA A 70 1.33 -5.19 10.90
CA ALA A 70 2.26 -5.06 12.01
C ALA A 70 2.27 -3.63 12.59
N GLN A 71 2.24 -2.61 11.73
CA GLN A 71 2.16 -1.22 12.15
C GLN A 71 0.84 -0.91 12.88
N LYS A 72 -0.31 -1.34 12.33
CA LYS A 72 -1.62 -1.17 12.99
C LYS A 72 -1.63 -1.76 14.39
N LYS A 73 -1.07 -2.96 14.56
CA LYS A 73 -0.99 -3.60 15.87
C LYS A 73 -0.17 -2.78 16.87
N TYR A 74 0.98 -2.26 16.44
CA TYR A 74 1.79 -1.37 17.28
C TYR A 74 1.04 -0.08 17.64
N ASP A 75 0.37 0.55 16.67
CA ASP A 75 -0.38 1.79 16.90
C ASP A 75 -1.58 1.59 17.84
N GLU A 76 -2.30 0.47 17.70
CA GLU A 76 -3.39 0.10 18.61
C GLU A 76 -2.91 -0.13 20.04
N ASP A 77 -1.80 -0.84 20.20
CA ASP A 77 -1.20 -1.11 21.50
C ASP A 77 -0.70 0.16 22.16
N GLN A 78 -0.06 1.06 21.39
CA GLN A 78 0.34 2.39 21.86
C GLN A 78 -0.89 3.21 22.27
N LYS A 79 -1.94 3.24 21.46
CA LYS A 79 -3.16 4.00 21.76
C LYS A 79 -3.82 3.54 23.07
N LYS A 80 -3.88 2.23 23.34
CA LYS A 80 -4.39 1.70 24.63
C LYS A 80 -3.58 2.22 25.82
N THR A 81 -2.26 2.29 25.70
CA THR A 81 -1.39 2.83 26.76
C THR A 81 -1.65 4.32 26.99
N GLU A 82 -1.77 5.11 25.92
CA GLU A 82 -2.04 6.55 26.01
C GLU A 82 -3.43 6.86 26.58
N ASP A 83 -4.46 6.13 26.14
CA ASP A 83 -5.84 6.31 26.60
C ASP A 83 -5.97 5.98 28.08
N LYS A 84 -5.32 4.89 28.55
CA LYS A 84 -5.25 4.58 29.97
C LYS A 84 -4.53 5.68 30.74
N ALA A 85 -3.38 6.16 30.27
CA ALA A 85 -2.63 7.21 30.95
C ALA A 85 -3.45 8.50 31.10
N LYS A 86 -4.17 8.91 30.04
CA LYS A 86 -5.08 10.07 30.08
C LYS A 86 -6.24 9.86 31.04
N ALA A 87 -6.85 8.67 31.04
CA ALA A 87 -7.96 8.35 31.94
C ALA A 87 -7.51 8.33 33.40
N VAL A 88 -6.40 7.65 33.71
CA VAL A 88 -5.80 7.59 35.06
C VAL A 88 -5.45 8.99 35.55
N LYS A 89 -4.88 9.86 34.70
CA LYS A 89 -4.56 11.25 35.08
C LYS A 89 -5.81 12.05 35.49
N LYS A 90 -6.93 11.91 34.76
CA LYS A 90 -8.18 12.61 35.09
C LYS A 90 -8.74 12.17 36.44
N VAL A 91 -8.81 10.86 36.67
CA VAL A 91 -9.33 10.32 37.94
C VAL A 91 -8.36 10.55 39.11
N ASP A 92 -7.06 10.65 38.85
CA ASP A 92 -6.07 11.09 39.85
C ASP A 92 -6.32 12.54 40.26
N GLU A 93 -6.52 13.46 39.31
CA GLU A 93 -6.85 14.85 39.60
C GLU A 93 -8.14 14.99 40.44
N GLU A 94 -9.15 14.16 40.19
CA GLU A 94 -10.38 14.09 41.00
C GLU A 94 -10.11 13.55 42.40
N LEU A 95 -9.32 12.48 42.53
CA LEU A 95 -8.92 11.93 43.82
C LEU A 95 -8.11 12.93 44.65
N GLN A 96 -7.18 13.67 44.03
CA GLN A 96 -6.41 14.72 44.70
C GLN A 96 -7.32 15.86 45.20
N LYS A 97 -8.32 16.28 44.41
CA LYS A 97 -9.31 17.27 44.84
C LYS A 97 -10.13 16.77 46.03
N ALA A 98 -10.63 15.54 45.98
CA ALA A 98 -11.39 14.94 47.08
C ALA A 98 -10.54 14.82 48.36
N ASN A 99 -9.27 14.42 48.24
CA ASN A 99 -8.33 14.38 49.37
C ASN A 99 -8.11 15.77 49.99
N LEU A 100 -7.95 16.81 49.15
CA LEU A 100 -7.78 18.18 49.62
C LEU A 100 -9.04 18.71 50.33
N GLU A 101 -10.23 18.39 49.81
CA GLU A 101 -11.49 18.73 50.46
C GLU A 101 -11.64 18.03 51.81
N LEU A 102 -11.28 16.74 51.89
CA LEU A 102 -11.32 15.98 53.15
C LEU A 102 -10.39 16.60 54.19
N GLN A 103 -9.17 16.94 53.80
CA GLN A 103 -8.23 17.63 54.68
C GLN A 103 -8.79 18.96 55.18
N LYS A 104 -9.40 19.77 54.30
CA LYS A 104 -10.06 21.04 54.68
C LYS A 104 -11.23 20.80 55.64
N ALA A 105 -12.02 19.74 55.43
CA ALA A 105 -13.12 19.37 56.31
C ALA A 105 -12.62 19.00 57.72
N HIS A 106 -11.56 18.20 57.83
CA HIS A 106 -10.93 17.90 59.13
C HIS A 106 -10.36 19.15 59.82
N VAL A 107 -9.75 20.08 59.08
CA VAL A 107 -9.29 21.36 59.66
C VAL A 107 -10.46 22.18 60.20
N LYS A 108 -11.59 22.25 59.47
CA LYS A 108 -12.81 22.93 59.95
C LYS A 108 -13.37 22.26 61.21
N TYR A 109 -13.41 20.92 61.23
CA TYR A 109 -13.83 20.16 62.40
C TYR A 109 -12.95 20.44 63.62
N GLN A 110 -11.63 20.43 63.48
CA GLN A 110 -10.71 20.77 64.57
C GLN A 110 -10.96 22.18 65.11
N LYS A 111 -11.21 23.16 64.22
CA LYS A 111 -11.57 24.53 64.64
C LYS A 111 -12.90 24.57 65.39
N ALA A 112 -13.93 23.89 64.89
CA ALA A 112 -15.23 23.79 65.54
C ALA A 112 -15.14 23.09 66.91
N GLN A 113 -14.26 22.09 67.03
CA GLN A 113 -14.00 21.37 68.28
C GLN A 113 -13.33 22.28 69.32
N ARG A 114 -12.34 23.08 68.93
CA ARG A 114 -11.73 24.10 69.81
C ARG A 114 -12.77 25.13 70.26
N GLU A 115 -13.55 25.68 69.33
CA GLU A 115 -14.60 26.66 69.63
C GLU A 115 -15.64 26.09 70.63
N HIS A 116 -16.04 24.83 70.45
CA HIS A 116 -16.95 24.16 71.38
C HIS A 116 -16.36 23.97 72.78
N ASN A 117 -15.07 23.62 72.88
CA ASN A 117 -14.38 23.40 74.15
C ASN A 117 -14.16 24.71 74.92
N GLU A 118 -13.91 25.81 74.22
CA GLU A 118 -13.67 27.15 74.80
C GLU A 118 -14.98 27.89 75.12
N SER A 119 -16.09 27.54 74.46
CA SER A 119 -17.39 28.20 74.62
C SER A 119 -18.11 27.84 75.93
N ARG A 120 -18.82 28.82 76.50
CA ARG A 120 -19.64 28.67 77.73
C ARG A 120 -21.06 29.19 77.53
N GLY A 121 -22.00 28.69 78.34
CA GLY A 121 -23.40 29.13 78.32
C GLY A 121 -24.07 28.96 76.96
N ARG A 122 -24.84 29.97 76.51
CA ARG A 122 -25.55 29.94 75.22
C ARG A 122 -24.63 29.73 74.00
N LYS A 123 -23.41 30.29 74.02
CA LYS A 123 -22.43 30.14 72.93
C LYS A 123 -21.99 28.68 72.72
N LYS A 124 -22.05 27.84 73.77
CA LYS A 124 -21.71 26.42 73.68
C LYS A 124 -22.70 25.62 72.85
N ALA A 125 -23.98 25.98 72.90
CA ALA A 125 -25.01 25.33 72.09
C ALA A 125 -24.80 25.60 70.59
N ASP A 126 -24.44 26.84 70.23
CA ASP A 126 -24.15 27.22 68.84
C ASP A 126 -22.86 26.57 68.33
N ALA A 127 -21.81 26.52 69.16
CA ALA A 127 -20.58 25.81 68.83
C ALA A 127 -20.79 24.30 68.66
N LYS A 128 -21.68 23.68 69.46
CA LYS A 128 -22.07 22.26 69.30
C LYS A 128 -22.75 22.03 67.94
N LYS A 129 -23.64 22.92 67.50
CA LYS A 129 -24.26 22.83 66.15
C LYS A 129 -23.21 22.89 65.05
N LYS A 130 -22.23 23.80 65.15
CA LYS A 130 -21.11 23.89 64.19
C LYS A 130 -20.25 22.61 64.15
N LEU A 131 -19.99 22.00 65.32
CA LEU A 131 -19.26 20.74 65.42
C LEU A 131 -20.01 19.60 64.71
N VAL A 132 -21.31 19.46 64.96
CA VAL A 132 -22.16 18.45 64.30
C VAL A 132 -22.22 18.67 62.78
N ALA A 133 -22.37 19.93 62.34
CA ALA A 133 -22.34 20.26 60.92
C ALA A 133 -20.98 19.94 60.26
N ALA A 134 -19.87 20.18 60.97
CA ALA A 134 -18.53 19.83 60.49
C ALA A 134 -18.33 18.31 60.39
N LEU A 135 -18.86 17.52 61.34
CA LEU A 135 -18.84 16.06 61.28
C LEU A 135 -19.64 15.53 60.09
N SER A 136 -20.88 16.00 59.90
CA SER A 136 -21.70 15.60 58.74
C SER A 136 -21.04 15.96 57.40
N HIS A 137 -20.37 17.11 57.32
CA HIS A 137 -19.62 17.49 56.13
C HIS A 137 -18.38 16.59 55.90
N ILE A 138 -17.72 16.11 56.96
CA ILE A 138 -16.64 15.13 56.83
C ILE A 138 -17.19 13.83 56.24
N GLU A 139 -18.28 13.27 56.77
CA GLU A 139 -18.88 12.03 56.26
C GLU A 139 -19.25 12.13 54.76
N GLU A 140 -19.81 13.27 54.35
CA GLU A 140 -20.15 13.53 52.94
C GLU A 140 -18.88 13.53 52.05
N VAL A 141 -17.81 14.19 52.50
CA VAL A 141 -16.57 14.32 51.72
C VAL A 141 -15.75 13.02 51.74
N GLU A 142 -15.76 12.26 52.85
CA GLU A 142 -15.17 10.92 52.94
C GLU A 142 -15.83 9.96 51.95
N SER A 143 -17.17 10.01 51.83
CA SER A 143 -17.90 9.19 50.86
C SER A 143 -17.45 9.49 49.42
N LYS A 144 -17.34 10.78 49.06
CA LYS A 144 -16.82 11.21 47.74
C LYS A 144 -15.37 10.79 47.50
N GLN A 145 -14.53 10.85 48.54
CA GLN A 145 -13.14 10.41 48.47
C GLN A 145 -13.04 8.89 48.22
N ILE A 146 -13.86 8.10 48.89
CA ILE A 146 -13.94 6.64 48.68
C ILE A 146 -14.37 6.32 47.25
N GLU A 147 -15.39 7.00 46.74
CA GLU A 147 -15.85 6.85 45.34
C GLU A 147 -14.75 7.22 44.34
N ALA A 148 -14.10 8.37 44.53
CA ALA A 148 -12.99 8.81 43.68
C ALA A 148 -11.82 7.80 43.70
N LYS A 149 -11.50 7.26 44.89
CA LYS A 149 -10.46 6.23 45.05
C LYS A 149 -10.84 4.92 44.36
N ALA A 150 -12.10 4.52 44.43
CA ALA A 150 -12.60 3.34 43.72
C ALA A 150 -12.50 3.52 42.20
N ASN A 151 -12.87 4.69 41.68
CA ASN A 151 -12.75 5.02 40.26
C ASN A 151 -11.28 5.04 39.79
N PHE A 152 -10.38 5.61 40.59
CA PHE A 152 -8.94 5.59 40.31
C PHE A 152 -8.39 4.16 40.22
N ASN A 153 -8.72 3.31 41.20
CA ASN A 153 -8.29 1.91 41.20
C ASN A 153 -8.84 1.14 39.99
N LYS A 154 -10.09 1.41 39.59
CA LYS A 154 -10.72 0.80 38.41
C LYS A 154 -9.99 1.18 37.12
N GLU A 155 -9.63 2.44 36.95
CA GLU A 155 -8.87 2.91 35.78
C GLU A 155 -7.43 2.38 35.76
N GLN A 156 -6.77 2.31 36.93
CA GLN A 156 -5.44 1.69 37.04
C GLN A 156 -5.44 0.19 36.73
N ALA A 157 -6.50 -0.53 37.08
CA ALA A 157 -6.63 -1.96 36.83
C ALA A 157 -6.81 -2.33 35.35
N LYS A 158 -7.11 -1.36 34.46
CA LYS A 158 -7.22 -1.61 33.02
C LYS A 158 -5.91 -2.18 32.48
N VAL A 159 -5.95 -3.34 31.84
CA VAL A 159 -4.76 -3.99 31.29
C VAL A 159 -4.26 -3.21 30.08
N ILE A 160 -2.96 -2.95 30.03
CA ILE A 160 -2.27 -2.38 28.87
C ILE A 160 -1.11 -3.29 28.46
N PRO A 161 -0.68 -3.23 27.19
CA PRO A 161 0.54 -3.89 26.75
C PRO A 161 1.70 -3.51 27.66
N LYS A 162 2.49 -4.50 28.08
CA LYS A 162 3.71 -4.23 28.83
C LYS A 162 4.72 -3.48 27.94
N GLU A 163 5.62 -2.71 28.53
CA GLU A 163 6.67 -2.01 27.78
C GLU A 163 7.49 -2.96 26.90
N THR A 164 7.78 -4.16 27.39
CA THR A 164 8.46 -5.22 26.62
C THR A 164 7.64 -5.69 25.43
N GLU A 165 6.32 -5.86 25.61
CA GLU A 165 5.42 -6.27 24.52
C GLU A 165 5.31 -5.17 23.46
N LEU A 166 5.18 -3.90 23.88
CA LEU A 166 5.15 -2.75 22.99
C LEU A 166 6.47 -2.58 22.22
N ALA A 167 7.61 -2.83 22.87
CA ALA A 167 8.90 -2.85 22.21
C ALA A 167 8.99 -3.96 21.15
N THR A 168 8.47 -5.17 21.46
CA THR A 168 8.46 -6.28 20.49
C THR A 168 7.53 -6.02 19.31
N THR A 169 6.37 -5.40 19.51
CA THR A 169 5.46 -5.05 18.40
C THR A 169 6.05 -3.94 17.53
N LYS A 170 6.77 -2.98 18.14
CA LYS A 170 7.53 -1.95 17.42
C LYS A 170 8.62 -2.55 16.53
N GLN A 171 9.42 -3.45 17.09
CA GLN A 171 10.49 -4.12 16.34
C GLN A 171 9.91 -4.90 15.16
N LYS A 172 8.85 -5.68 15.38
CA LYS A 172 8.17 -6.41 14.29
C LYS A 172 7.62 -5.50 13.20
N ALA A 173 7.07 -4.34 13.56
CA ALA A 173 6.60 -3.35 12.59
C ALA A 173 7.76 -2.76 11.79
N GLU A 174 8.90 -2.47 12.43
CA GLU A 174 10.09 -1.95 11.76
C GLU A 174 10.73 -2.99 10.83
N GLU A 175 10.84 -4.25 11.27
CA GLU A 175 11.32 -5.37 10.46
C GLU A 175 10.43 -5.59 9.25
N ALA A 176 9.11 -5.65 9.43
CA ALA A 176 8.17 -5.83 8.32
C ALA A 176 8.23 -4.66 7.31
N LYS A 177 8.45 -3.42 7.76
CA LYS A 177 8.69 -2.28 6.86
C LYS A 177 9.97 -2.45 6.06
N LYS A 178 11.07 -2.90 6.68
CA LYS A 178 12.34 -3.17 5.98
C LYS A 178 12.17 -4.28 4.94
N GLU A 179 11.47 -5.36 5.28
CA GLU A 179 11.13 -6.44 4.35
C GLU A 179 10.31 -5.95 3.16
N ALA A 180 9.31 -5.10 3.41
CA ALA A 180 8.50 -4.48 2.35
C ALA A 180 9.35 -3.58 1.44
N GLU A 181 10.29 -2.81 1.99
CA GLU A 181 11.21 -1.99 1.19
C GLU A 181 12.14 -2.84 0.32
N VAL A 182 12.66 -3.94 0.85
CA VAL A 182 13.49 -4.89 0.09
C VAL A 182 12.67 -5.54 -1.02
N ALA A 183 11.44 -5.98 -0.73
CA ALA A 183 10.55 -6.54 -1.74
C ALA A 183 10.20 -5.51 -2.83
N LYS A 184 10.01 -4.24 -2.44
CA LYS A 184 9.79 -3.15 -3.39
C LYS A 184 10.96 -2.97 -4.35
N LYS A 185 12.20 -2.94 -3.83
CA LYS A 185 13.41 -2.83 -4.67
C LYS A 185 13.53 -3.97 -5.66
N LYS A 186 13.28 -5.21 -5.23
CA LYS A 186 13.27 -6.40 -6.11
C LYS A 186 12.20 -6.30 -7.19
N PHE A 187 11.01 -5.80 -6.85
CA PHE A 187 9.95 -5.57 -7.83
C PHE A 187 10.33 -4.49 -8.85
N GLU A 188 10.89 -3.36 -8.39
CA GLU A 188 11.36 -2.29 -9.28
C GLU A 188 12.49 -2.76 -10.21
N GLU A 189 13.39 -3.61 -9.73
CA GLU A 189 14.45 -4.22 -10.52
C GLU A 189 13.89 -5.19 -11.56
N ALA A 190 13.00 -6.11 -11.16
CA ALA A 190 12.36 -7.04 -12.09
C ALA A 190 11.50 -6.31 -13.14
N ALA A 191 10.86 -5.19 -12.79
CA ALA A 191 10.13 -4.36 -13.75
C ALA A 191 11.07 -3.72 -14.79
N LYS A 192 12.28 -3.31 -14.40
CA LYS A 192 13.30 -2.82 -15.35
C LYS A 192 13.81 -3.92 -16.26
N GLU A 193 14.03 -5.14 -15.75
CA GLU A 193 14.40 -6.29 -16.60
C GLU A 193 13.35 -6.56 -17.68
N VAL A 194 12.06 -6.46 -17.35
CA VAL A 194 10.97 -6.58 -18.33
C VAL A 194 11.06 -5.50 -19.40
N GLU A 195 11.30 -4.25 -19.00
CA GLU A 195 11.42 -3.13 -19.95
C GLU A 195 12.61 -3.31 -20.89
N VAL A 196 13.75 -3.81 -20.38
CA VAL A 196 14.94 -4.10 -21.18
C VAL A 196 14.66 -5.25 -22.16
N ALA A 197 14.11 -6.36 -21.68
CA ALA A 197 13.80 -7.51 -22.53
C ALA A 197 12.77 -7.15 -23.62
N LYS A 198 11.79 -6.28 -23.32
CA LYS A 198 10.83 -5.77 -24.30
C LYS A 198 11.52 -5.02 -25.44
N LYS A 199 12.47 -4.15 -25.11
CA LYS A 199 13.24 -3.38 -26.10
C LYS A 199 14.11 -4.29 -26.97
N GLU A 200 14.64 -5.37 -26.41
CA GLU A 200 15.41 -6.37 -27.18
C GLU A 200 14.52 -7.14 -28.16
N VAL A 201 13.29 -7.51 -27.75
CA VAL A 201 12.30 -8.11 -28.66
C VAL A 201 11.95 -7.15 -29.79
N GLU A 202 11.59 -5.89 -29.47
CA GLU A 202 11.26 -4.88 -30.47
C GLU A 202 12.42 -4.61 -31.45
N ALA A 203 13.68 -4.60 -30.96
CA ALA A 203 14.85 -4.46 -31.82
C ALA A 203 15.05 -5.66 -32.76
N LYS A 204 14.81 -6.88 -32.28
CA LYS A 204 14.91 -8.10 -33.09
C LYS A 204 13.80 -8.19 -34.13
N GLU A 205 12.59 -7.76 -33.81
CA GLU A 205 11.47 -7.68 -34.76
C GLU A 205 11.78 -6.70 -35.90
N LEU A 206 12.35 -5.52 -35.58
CA LEU A 206 12.78 -4.54 -36.60
C LEU A 206 13.93 -5.06 -37.48
N GLU A 207 14.85 -5.86 -36.94
CA GLU A 207 15.89 -6.52 -37.75
C GLU A 207 15.29 -7.54 -38.71
N ILE A 208 14.27 -8.30 -38.27
CA ILE A 208 13.57 -9.27 -39.10
C ILE A 208 12.80 -8.56 -40.23
N GLU A 209 12.11 -7.46 -39.94
CA GLU A 209 11.39 -6.66 -40.94
C GLU A 209 12.33 -6.16 -42.04
N LYS A 210 13.49 -5.61 -41.68
CA LYS A 210 14.51 -5.16 -42.67
C LYS A 210 15.04 -6.30 -43.53
N LEU A 211 15.30 -7.46 -42.93
CA LEU A 211 15.76 -8.64 -43.68
C LEU A 211 14.68 -9.16 -44.63
N GLN A 212 13.40 -9.07 -44.24
CA GLN A 212 12.28 -9.42 -45.12
C GLN A 212 12.17 -8.47 -46.32
N ASP A 213 12.35 -7.17 -46.11
CA ASP A 213 12.40 -6.19 -47.20
C ASP A 213 13.57 -6.49 -48.16
N GLU A 214 14.78 -6.74 -47.63
CA GLU A 214 15.95 -7.11 -48.45
C GLU A 214 15.71 -8.41 -49.24
N ILE A 215 15.13 -9.44 -48.62
CA ILE A 215 14.77 -10.68 -49.31
C ILE A 215 13.78 -10.40 -50.45
N SER A 216 12.74 -9.60 -50.19
CA SER A 216 11.75 -9.25 -51.22
C SER A 216 12.37 -8.53 -52.41
N THR A 217 13.32 -7.62 -52.16
CA THR A 217 14.07 -6.95 -53.24
C THR A 217 14.93 -7.92 -54.05
N LEU A 218 15.64 -8.84 -53.38
CA LEU A 218 16.45 -9.86 -54.04
C LEU A 218 15.60 -10.85 -54.82
N GLU A 219 14.43 -11.23 -54.33
CA GLU A 219 13.48 -12.10 -55.05
C GLU A 219 13.01 -11.45 -56.36
N GLN A 220 12.72 -10.14 -56.35
CA GLN A 220 12.40 -9.39 -57.56
C GLN A 220 13.58 -9.37 -58.55
N GLU A 221 14.79 -9.10 -58.07
CA GLU A 221 16.00 -9.11 -58.91
C GLU A 221 16.23 -10.48 -59.54
N VAL A 222 16.12 -11.56 -58.76
CA VAL A 222 16.23 -12.94 -59.26
C VAL A 222 15.16 -13.24 -60.30
N ALA A 223 13.90 -12.85 -60.07
CA ALA A 223 12.82 -13.03 -61.05
C ALA A 223 13.13 -12.30 -62.38
N THR A 224 13.61 -11.05 -62.31
CA THR A 224 13.99 -10.30 -63.52
C THR A 224 15.15 -10.94 -64.27
N ALA A 225 16.19 -11.39 -63.56
CA ALA A 225 17.33 -12.09 -64.16
C ALA A 225 16.90 -13.42 -64.79
N GLN A 226 15.99 -14.15 -64.15
CA GLN A 226 15.43 -15.40 -64.68
C GLN A 226 14.67 -15.15 -65.99
N HIS A 227 13.83 -14.11 -66.05
CA HIS A 227 13.14 -13.69 -67.27
C HIS A 227 14.13 -13.35 -68.40
N GLN A 228 15.21 -12.63 -68.10
CA GLN A 228 16.24 -12.31 -69.08
C GLN A 228 16.94 -13.57 -69.62
N VAL A 229 17.29 -14.51 -68.74
CA VAL A 229 17.90 -15.79 -69.13
C VAL A 229 16.97 -16.59 -70.04
N ASP A 230 15.68 -16.67 -69.72
CA ASP A 230 14.74 -17.42 -70.54
C ASP A 230 14.50 -16.78 -71.92
N ASN A 231 14.48 -15.44 -71.99
CA ASN A 231 14.46 -14.73 -73.27
C ASN A 231 15.70 -15.01 -74.12
N LEU A 232 16.89 -15.03 -73.52
CA LEU A 232 18.13 -15.39 -74.21
C LEU A 232 18.13 -16.84 -74.69
N LYS A 233 17.58 -17.78 -73.91
CA LYS A 233 17.40 -19.17 -74.34
C LYS A 233 16.47 -19.28 -75.54
N LYS A 234 15.33 -18.57 -75.55
CA LYS A 234 14.39 -18.54 -76.69
C LYS A 234 15.08 -18.06 -77.96
N LEU A 235 15.84 -16.96 -77.87
CA LEU A 235 16.65 -16.43 -78.98
C LEU A 235 17.67 -17.45 -79.50
N LEU A 236 18.39 -18.14 -78.61
CA LEU A 236 19.36 -19.16 -79.00
C LEU A 236 18.72 -20.38 -79.68
N ALA A 237 17.48 -20.70 -79.31
CA ALA A 237 16.68 -21.76 -79.94
C ALA A 237 16.05 -21.35 -81.29
N GLY A 238 16.25 -20.10 -81.74
CA GLY A 238 15.67 -19.58 -82.99
C GLY A 238 14.18 -19.23 -82.90
N VAL A 239 13.65 -19.02 -81.69
CA VAL A 239 12.26 -18.62 -81.43
C VAL A 239 12.24 -17.12 -81.08
N ASP A 240 11.42 -16.33 -81.77
CA ASP A 240 11.30 -14.89 -81.50
C ASP A 240 10.78 -14.64 -80.08
N PRO A 241 11.46 -13.79 -79.28
CA PRO A 241 11.12 -13.57 -77.87
C PRO A 241 9.82 -12.78 -77.66
N ASP A 242 9.29 -12.12 -78.69
CA ASP A 242 8.13 -11.23 -78.62
C ASP A 242 6.76 -11.91 -78.81
N VAL A 243 6.71 -13.24 -78.94
CA VAL A 243 5.43 -13.97 -79.04
C VAL A 243 5.12 -14.71 -77.75
N THR A 244 4.91 -13.96 -76.67
CA THR A 244 4.09 -14.43 -75.53
C THR A 244 3.62 -13.20 -74.74
N GLU A 245 2.44 -12.71 -75.15
CA GLU A 245 1.37 -12.02 -74.41
C GLU A 245 1.73 -11.50 -73.00
N ALA A 246 1.61 -10.20 -72.68
CA ALA A 246 0.36 -9.44 -72.64
C ALA A 246 -0.79 -10.11 -71.88
N ILE A 247 -0.51 -10.72 -70.72
CA ILE A 247 -1.48 -11.15 -69.70
C ILE A 247 -0.72 -10.95 -68.37
N GLU A 248 -1.10 -10.15 -67.36
CA GLU A 248 -2.39 -9.76 -66.81
C GLU A 248 -2.18 -8.47 -65.98
N ALA A 249 -3.18 -7.59 -65.96
CA ALA A 249 -3.27 -6.40 -65.12
C ALA A 249 -4.33 -6.60 -64.03
#